data_AF-A0A7Y7PCP5-F1
#
_entry.id   AF-A0A7Y7PCP5-F1
#
_cell.length_a   1.000
_cell.length_b   1.000
_cell.length_c   1.000
_cell.angle_alpha   90.00
_cell.angle_beta   90.00
_cell.angle_gamma   90.00
#
_symmetry.space_group_name_H-M   'P 1'
#
loop_
_entity.id
_entity.type
_entity.pdbx_description
1 polymer ?
#
loop_
_entity_poly.entity_id
_entity_poly.type
_entity_poly.pdbx_seq_one_letter_code
_entity_poly.pdbx_strand_id
1 'polypeptide(L)'
;MIYIRKSGTKEYNFGASATLFERAKDLRERQTVAEKVLWEAIRSRRCNGLKFRRQHPSFRYILDFYCVEHKIAIEIDGSIHQAPEIHEYDDHRTTVLEELGLRVLRFSNKEVVNNLGEVLSSIIEATTV
;
A
#
# COMPACT_ATOMS: atom_id res chain seq x y z
N MET A 1 -25.09 -25.29 7.94
CA MET A 1 -24.78 -23.84 7.91
C MET A 1 -23.38 -23.67 7.34
N ILE A 2 -23.28 -23.54 6.01
CA ILE A 2 -21.99 -23.56 5.29
C ILE A 2 -21.54 -22.10 5.14
N TYR A 3 -20.42 -21.74 5.77
CA TYR A 3 -19.75 -20.47 5.52
C TYR A 3 -19.08 -20.51 4.15
N ILE A 4 -19.76 -19.98 3.13
CA ILE A 4 -19.15 -19.75 1.81
C ILE A 4 -18.25 -18.51 1.94
N ARG A 5 -16.92 -18.70 2.00
CA ARG A 5 -15.96 -17.60 1.79
C ARG A 5 -16.14 -17.08 0.37
N LYS A 6 -16.71 -15.87 0.19
CA LYS A 6 -16.79 -15.22 -1.12
C LYS A 6 -15.38 -15.05 -1.71
N SER A 7 -15.19 -15.67 -2.88
CA SER A 7 -14.05 -15.53 -3.78
C SER A 7 -13.90 -14.09 -4.25
N GLY A 8 -13.14 -13.27 -3.52
CA GLY A 8 -12.80 -11.90 -3.90
C GLY A 8 -11.37 -11.49 -3.57
N THR A 9 -10.52 -12.42 -3.14
CA THR A 9 -9.12 -12.12 -2.74
C THR A 9 -8.09 -12.48 -3.80
N LYS A 10 -8.33 -13.50 -4.65
CA LYS A 10 -7.30 -13.96 -5.59
C LYS A 10 -6.94 -12.93 -6.67
N GLU A 11 -7.91 -12.15 -7.14
CA GLU A 11 -7.71 -11.19 -8.23
C GLU A 11 -6.78 -10.04 -7.84
N TYR A 12 -6.95 -9.47 -6.63
CA TYR A 12 -6.22 -8.29 -6.19
C TYR A 12 -4.86 -8.58 -5.55
N ASN A 13 -4.50 -9.86 -5.43
CA ASN A 13 -3.21 -10.30 -4.91
C ASN A 13 -2.24 -10.65 -6.04
N PHE A 14 -2.68 -10.65 -7.31
CA PHE A 14 -1.87 -10.94 -8.50
C PHE A 14 -0.99 -12.19 -8.38
N GLY A 15 -1.53 -13.25 -7.75
CA GLY A 15 -0.81 -14.51 -7.58
C GLY A 15 0.25 -14.53 -6.45
N ALA A 16 0.20 -13.59 -5.50
CA ALA A 16 1.13 -13.55 -4.38
C ALA A 16 1.24 -14.89 -3.62
N SER A 17 2.47 -15.26 -3.27
CA SER A 17 2.78 -16.53 -2.61
C SER A 17 2.30 -16.56 -1.15
N ALA A 18 2.10 -17.75 -0.59
CA ALA A 18 1.78 -17.94 0.82
C ALA A 18 2.81 -17.29 1.77
N THR A 19 4.10 -17.39 1.42
CA THR A 19 5.20 -16.78 2.17
C THR A 19 5.09 -15.26 2.26
N LEU A 20 4.56 -14.59 1.23
CA LEU A 20 4.29 -13.16 1.28
C LEU A 20 3.15 -12.80 2.24
N PHE A 21 2.13 -13.66 2.38
CA PHE A 21 1.06 -13.45 3.37
C PHE A 21 1.56 -13.56 4.81
N GLU A 22 2.47 -14.49 5.07
CA GLU A 22 3.14 -14.64 6.37
C GLU A 22 3.98 -13.40 6.68
N ARG A 23 4.84 -12.98 5.74
CA ARG A 23 5.63 -11.76 5.90
C ARG A 23 4.76 -10.52 6.10
N ALA A 24 3.65 -10.40 5.38
CA ALA A 24 2.70 -9.30 5.56
C ALA A 24 2.04 -9.31 6.94
N LYS A 25 1.86 -10.48 7.57
CA LYS A 25 1.38 -10.57 8.96
C LYS A 25 2.42 -9.99 9.91
N ASP A 26 3.69 -10.36 9.75
CA ASP A 26 4.78 -9.87 10.60
C ASP A 26 4.96 -8.34 10.46
N LEU A 27 4.88 -7.82 9.23
CA LEU A 27 4.96 -6.38 8.96
C LEU A 27 3.83 -5.59 9.62
N ARG A 28 2.62 -6.17 9.72
CA ARG A 28 1.50 -5.55 10.45
C ARG A 28 1.76 -5.42 11.95
N GLU A 29 2.65 -6.22 12.53
CA GLU A 29 3.04 -6.12 13.93
C GLU A 29 4.19 -5.13 14.13
N ARG A 30 4.97 -4.87 13.08
CA ARG A 30 6.22 -4.11 13.12
C ARG A 30 6.19 -2.81 12.30
N GLN A 31 5.03 -2.18 12.20
CA GLN A 31 4.87 -0.94 11.43
C GLN A 31 5.76 0.20 11.95
N THR A 32 6.29 0.99 11.01
CA THR A 32 6.97 2.25 11.32
C THR A 32 6.02 3.28 11.94
N VAL A 33 6.58 4.37 12.48
CA VAL A 33 5.78 5.48 13.03
C VAL A 33 4.90 6.11 11.95
N ALA A 34 5.45 6.38 10.77
CA ALA A 34 4.71 6.96 9.66
C ALA A 34 3.58 6.03 9.19
N GLU A 35 3.83 4.73 9.04
CA GLU A 35 2.77 3.76 8.72
C GLU A 35 1.65 3.74 9.77
N LYS A 36 1.98 3.81 11.07
CA LYS A 36 0.97 3.87 12.13
C LYS A 36 0.12 5.15 12.02
N VAL A 37 0.76 6.29 11.81
CA VAL A 37 0.10 7.59 11.62
C VAL A 37 -0.86 7.54 10.44
N LEU A 38 -0.39 7.11 9.26
CA LEU A 38 -1.24 7.02 8.09
C LEU A 38 -2.37 5.99 8.27
N TRP A 39 -2.06 4.82 8.83
CA TRP A 39 -3.05 3.77 9.04
C TRP A 39 -4.22 4.24 9.90
N GLU A 40 -3.97 4.95 11.00
CA GLU A 40 -5.03 5.46 11.85
C GLU A 40 -5.94 6.48 11.13
N ALA A 41 -5.39 7.23 10.18
CA ALA A 41 -6.14 8.20 9.39
C ALA A 41 -7.00 7.56 8.29
N ILE A 42 -6.53 6.45 7.68
CA ILE A 42 -7.21 5.86 6.50
C ILE A 42 -8.01 4.59 6.81
N ARG A 43 -7.77 3.93 7.95
CA ARG A 43 -8.47 2.69 8.33
C ARG A 43 -9.97 2.92 8.49
N SER A 44 -10.73 1.84 8.44
CA SER A 44 -12.16 1.84 8.74
C SER A 44 -12.96 2.88 7.92
N ARG A 45 -12.55 3.13 6.67
CA ARG A 45 -13.19 4.10 5.77
C ARG A 45 -13.17 5.56 6.25
N ARG A 46 -12.21 5.91 7.13
CA ARG A 46 -12.04 7.28 7.65
C ARG A 46 -11.59 8.30 6.60
N CYS A 47 -10.85 7.86 5.58
CA CYS A 47 -10.43 8.71 4.47
C CYS A 47 -11.50 8.68 3.37
N ASN A 48 -12.38 9.68 3.34
CA ASN A 48 -13.42 9.88 2.32
C ASN A 48 -14.26 8.62 1.97
N GLY A 49 -14.54 7.75 2.94
CA GLY A 49 -15.28 6.51 2.72
C GLY A 49 -14.48 5.38 2.03
N LEU A 50 -13.23 5.62 1.63
CA LEU A 50 -12.38 4.71 0.87
C LEU A 50 -11.93 3.50 1.70
N LYS A 51 -11.91 2.31 1.09
CA LYS A 51 -11.46 1.09 1.77
C LYS A 51 -9.99 0.78 1.52
N PHE A 52 -9.17 0.96 2.56
CA PHE A 52 -7.76 0.58 2.56
C PHE A 52 -7.48 -0.74 3.26
N ARG A 53 -6.49 -1.47 2.73
CA ARG A 53 -5.79 -2.58 3.38
C ARG A 53 -4.38 -2.12 3.71
N ARG A 54 -3.80 -2.63 4.79
CA ARG A 54 -2.38 -2.41 5.13
C ARG A 54 -1.56 -3.66 4.91
N GLN A 55 -0.31 -3.50 4.48
CA GLN A 55 0.65 -4.56 4.20
C GLN A 55 -0.02 -5.63 3.32
N HIS A 56 -0.36 -5.26 2.09
CA HIS A 56 -1.16 -6.06 1.15
C HIS A 56 -0.25 -6.81 0.17
N PRO A 57 -0.18 -8.15 0.23
CA PRO A 57 0.53 -8.94 -0.77
C PRO A 57 -0.04 -8.75 -2.18
N SER A 58 0.82 -8.38 -3.11
CA SER A 58 0.49 -8.16 -4.52
C SER A 58 1.64 -8.65 -5.40
N PHE A 59 1.39 -9.68 -6.21
CA PHE A 59 2.40 -10.34 -7.04
C PHE A 59 3.63 -10.76 -6.20
N ARG A 60 4.80 -10.19 -6.45
CA ARG A 60 6.04 -10.45 -5.69
C ARG A 60 6.34 -9.39 -4.62
N TYR A 61 5.40 -8.49 -4.36
CA TYR A 61 5.57 -7.35 -3.45
C TYR A 61 4.55 -7.36 -2.30
N ILE A 62 4.85 -6.61 -1.25
CA ILE A 62 3.90 -6.24 -0.19
C ILE A 62 3.78 -4.73 -0.25
N LEU A 63 2.57 -4.23 -0.46
CA LEU A 63 2.28 -2.80 -0.52
C LEU A 63 1.96 -2.29 0.89
N ASP A 64 2.51 -1.15 1.30
CA ASP A 64 2.25 -0.62 2.65
C ASP A 64 0.76 -0.36 2.87
N PHE A 65 0.10 0.27 1.89
CA PHE A 65 -1.36 0.34 1.82
C PHE A 65 -1.90 0.14 0.42
N TYR A 66 -3.13 -0.37 0.34
CA TYR A 66 -3.80 -0.63 -0.93
C TYR A 66 -5.30 -0.31 -0.86
N CYS A 67 -5.75 0.60 -1.74
CA CYS A 67 -7.15 0.87 -1.99
C CYS A 67 -7.64 -0.04 -3.13
N VAL A 68 -8.36 -1.10 -2.78
CA VAL A 68 -8.84 -2.09 -3.76
C VAL A 68 -9.80 -1.47 -4.77
N GLU A 69 -10.70 -0.60 -4.30
CA GLU A 69 -11.78 -0.01 -5.11
C GLU A 69 -11.22 0.86 -6.25
N HIS A 70 -10.05 1.50 -6.06
CA HIS A 70 -9.43 2.42 -7.02
C HIS A 70 -8.08 1.91 -7.55
N LYS A 71 -7.67 0.69 -7.18
CA LYS A 71 -6.35 0.10 -7.51
C LYS A 71 -5.16 1.02 -7.17
N ILE A 72 -5.22 1.73 -6.05
CA ILE A 72 -4.15 2.64 -5.60
C ILE A 72 -3.26 1.92 -4.58
N ALA A 73 -1.98 1.77 -4.89
CA ALA A 73 -0.93 1.41 -3.95
C ALA A 73 -0.34 2.68 -3.31
N ILE A 74 -0.14 2.66 -1.99
CA ILE A 74 0.57 3.71 -1.27
C ILE A 74 1.79 3.10 -0.62
N GLU A 75 2.94 3.72 -0.82
CA GLU A 75 4.25 3.33 -0.30
C GLU A 75 4.80 4.44 0.59
N ILE A 76 5.27 4.08 1.78
CA ILE A 76 5.94 5.03 2.67
C ILE A 76 7.45 4.81 2.55
N ASP A 77 8.13 5.75 1.93
CA ASP A 77 9.56 5.68 1.72
C ASP A 77 10.34 6.14 2.96
N GLY A 78 11.15 5.22 3.49
CA GLY A 78 12.08 5.49 4.58
C GLY A 78 13.52 5.76 4.14
N SER A 79 13.80 5.78 2.84
CA SER A 79 15.15 5.86 2.30
C SER A 79 15.75 7.25 2.49
N ILE A 80 16.60 7.39 3.51
CA ILE A 80 17.47 8.58 3.71
C ILE A 80 18.82 8.38 2.98
N HIS A 81 19.14 7.20 2.45
CA HIS A 81 20.40 6.96 1.77
C HIS A 81 20.23 6.11 0.50
N GLN A 82 20.21 6.80 -0.65
CA GLN A 82 20.20 6.20 -1.99
C GLN A 82 21.57 5.58 -2.29
N ALA A 83 21.70 4.27 -2.08
CA ALA A 83 22.68 3.50 -2.83
C ALA A 83 22.12 3.30 -4.26
N PRO A 84 22.92 3.45 -5.33
CA PRO A 84 22.44 3.35 -6.72
C PRO A 84 21.70 2.04 -7.04
N GLU A 85 22.09 0.93 -6.42
CA GLU A 85 21.45 -0.38 -6.57
C GLU A 85 19.99 -0.43 -6.06
N ILE A 86 19.62 0.44 -5.12
CA ILE A 86 18.24 0.54 -4.61
C ILE A 86 17.35 1.29 -5.62
N HIS A 87 17.92 2.19 -6.42
CA HIS A 87 17.17 3.01 -7.38
C HIS A 87 16.65 2.18 -8.57
N GLU A 88 17.50 1.32 -9.14
CA GLU A 88 17.09 0.41 -10.23
C GLU A 88 16.03 -0.61 -9.77
N TYR A 89 16.10 -1.04 -8.51
CA TYR A 89 15.09 -1.91 -7.91
C TYR A 89 13.74 -1.20 -7.71
N ASP A 90 13.76 0.12 -7.44
CA ASP A 90 12.57 0.92 -7.19
C ASP A 90 11.84 1.33 -8.48
N ASP A 91 12.58 1.65 -9.55
CA ASP A 91 12.02 1.96 -10.86
C ASP A 91 11.35 0.71 -11.46
N HIS A 92 12.02 -0.45 -11.41
CA HIS A 92 11.44 -1.70 -11.89
C HIS A 92 10.20 -2.12 -11.09
N ARG A 93 10.16 -1.85 -9.78
CA ARG A 93 9.00 -2.11 -8.94
C ARG A 93 7.80 -1.28 -9.37
N THR A 94 7.99 0.02 -9.57
CA THR A 94 6.90 0.94 -9.95
C THR A 94 6.33 0.54 -11.30
N THR A 95 7.18 0.31 -12.30
CA THR A 95 6.74 -0.14 -13.64
C THR A 95 5.92 -1.42 -13.56
N VAL A 96 6.37 -2.43 -12.80
CA VAL A 96 5.63 -3.70 -12.69
C VAL A 96 4.27 -3.52 -12.01
N LEU A 97 4.17 -2.67 -10.99
CA LEU A 97 2.88 -2.39 -10.35
C LEU A 97 1.94 -1.64 -11.29
N GLU A 98 2.46 -0.72 -12.10
CA GLU A 98 1.69 0.00 -13.12
C GLU A 98 1.22 -0.93 -14.25
N GLU A 99 2.05 -1.87 -14.70
CA GLU A 99 1.68 -2.94 -15.66
C GLU A 99 0.56 -3.85 -15.11
N LEU A 100 0.51 -4.04 -13.79
CA LEU A 100 -0.60 -4.73 -13.12
C LEU A 100 -1.87 -3.85 -12.99
N GLY A 101 -1.83 -2.62 -13.50
CA GLY A 101 -2.92 -1.65 -13.49
C GLY A 101 -3.11 -0.96 -12.15
N LEU A 102 -2.07 -0.88 -11.32
CA LEU A 102 -2.09 -0.14 -10.07
C LEU A 102 -1.51 1.25 -10.28
N ARG A 103 -2.13 2.24 -9.67
CA ARG A 103 -1.53 3.56 -9.50
C ARG A 103 -0.70 3.56 -8.21
N VAL A 104 0.56 3.98 -8.28
CA VAL A 104 1.45 4.04 -7.12
C VAL A 104 1.58 5.49 -6.64
N LEU A 105 1.32 5.72 -5.35
CA LEU A 105 1.62 6.98 -4.66
C LEU A 105 2.72 6.71 -3.63
N ARG A 106 3.72 7.58 -3.58
CA ARG A 106 4.84 7.46 -2.63
C ARG A 106 4.95 8.71 -1.79
N PHE A 107 5.11 8.51 -0.49
CA PHE A 107 5.30 9.59 0.48
C PHE A 107 6.50 9.26 1.36
N SER A 108 7.33 10.25 1.67
CA SER A 108 8.38 10.08 2.67
C SER A 108 7.80 9.98 4.08
N ASN A 109 8.56 9.38 4.99
CA ASN A 109 8.25 9.40 6.43
C ASN A 109 7.95 10.82 6.95
N LYS A 110 8.68 11.84 6.46
CA LYS A 110 8.51 13.23 6.91
C LYS A 110 7.18 13.81 6.43
N GLU A 111 6.78 13.56 5.18
CA GLU A 111 5.50 14.02 4.66
C GLU A 111 4.33 13.41 5.44
N VAL A 112 4.38 12.11 5.72
CA VAL A 112 3.32 11.43 6.47
C VAL A 112 3.21 11.95 7.90
N VAL A 113 4.35 12.18 8.57
CA VAL A 113 4.36 12.60 9.98
C VAL A 113 4.04 14.07 10.13
N ASN A 114 4.55 14.94 9.25
CA ASN A 114 4.46 16.39 9.41
C ASN A 114 3.30 17.01 8.62
N ASN A 115 2.95 16.44 7.47
CA ASN A 115 2.02 17.01 6.50
C ASN A 115 0.88 16.03 6.15
N LEU A 116 0.39 15.29 7.14
CA LEU A 116 -0.63 14.25 6.94
C LEU A 116 -1.87 14.74 6.16
N GLY A 117 -2.29 15.99 6.36
CA GLY A 117 -3.40 16.58 5.62
C GLY A 117 -3.18 16.62 4.11
N GLU A 118 -1.99 17.01 3.65
CA GLU A 118 -1.62 17.05 2.23
C GLU A 118 -1.52 15.63 1.64
N VAL A 119 -1.00 14.68 2.42
CA VAL A 119 -0.97 13.26 2.05
C VAL A 119 -2.39 12.73 1.81
N LEU A 120 -3.33 13.00 2.72
CA LEU A 120 -4.72 12.57 2.58
C LEU A 120 -5.42 13.23 1.39
N SER A 121 -5.20 14.53 1.16
CA SER A 121 -5.72 15.23 -0.01
C SER A 121 -5.22 14.61 -1.31
N SER A 122 -3.92 14.33 -1.40
CA SER A 122 -3.31 13.69 -2.57
C SER A 122 -3.89 12.29 -2.84
N ILE A 123 -4.14 11.51 -1.78
CA ILE A 123 -4.78 10.19 -1.88
C ILE A 123 -6.21 10.32 -2.42
N ILE A 124 -6.99 11.29 -1.93
CA ILE A 124 -8.38 11.51 -2.35
C ILE A 124 -8.42 11.99 -3.80
N GLU A 125 -7.61 12.97 -4.17
CA GLU A 125 -7.51 13.47 -5.54
C GLU A 125 -7.20 12.34 -6.52
N ALA A 126 -6.31 11.42 -6.12
CA ALA A 126 -5.95 10.28 -6.93
C ALA A 126 -7.10 9.30 -7.25
N THR A 127 -8.24 9.38 -6.54
CA THR A 127 -9.45 8.58 -6.79
C THR A 127 -10.43 9.20 -7.80
N THR A 128 -10.21 10.45 -8.22
CA THR A 128 -11.20 11.23 -9.01
C THR A 128 -10.91 11.22 -10.52
N VAL A 129 -9.89 10.48 -10.96
CA VAL A 129 -9.49 10.35 -12.38
C VAL A 129 -10.17 9.20 -13.10
#